data_AF-A0A9D9S814-F1
#
_entry.id   AF-A0A9D9S814-F1
#
_cell.length_a   1.000
_cell.length_b   1.000
_cell.length_c   1.000
_cell.angle_alpha   90.00
_cell.angle_beta   90.00
_cell.angle_gamma   90.00
#
_symmetry.space_group_name_H-M   'P 1'
#
loop_
_entity.id
_entity.type
_entity.pdbx_description
1 polymer ?
#
loop_
_entity_poly.entity_id
_entity_poly.type
_entity_poly.pdbx_seq_one_letter_code
_entity_poly.pdbx_strand_id
1 'polypeptide(L)'
;MSRKVKAAVAGQSSALLAGLIGALLSGQAMAAGFAVQNQNGAGTGVAFAGAAAMAEDASTIYFNPAGMTYLPPGHSISAAGTLLNRSLRFDDRGSNALGPFPLGDDGGQGGGMSLIPAAYYSYAVNDR
;
A
#
# COMPACT_ATOMS: atom_id res chain seq x y z
N MET A 1 -22.86 51.54 -15.48
CA MET A 1 -23.01 50.18 -14.90
C MET A 1 -22.09 49.08 -15.48
N SER A 2 -21.13 49.36 -16.38
CA SER A 2 -20.45 48.29 -17.17
C SER A 2 -19.07 47.79 -16.67
N ARG A 3 -18.49 48.37 -15.61
CA ARG A 3 -17.12 47.98 -15.15
C ARG A 3 -17.08 46.74 -14.23
N LYS A 4 -18.20 46.39 -13.57
CA LYS A 4 -18.23 45.28 -12.60
C LYS A 4 -18.25 43.87 -13.23
N VAL A 5 -18.74 43.74 -14.47
CA VAL A 5 -18.84 42.44 -15.16
C VAL A 5 -17.50 41.99 -15.75
N LYS A 6 -16.65 42.93 -16.20
CA LYS A 6 -15.36 42.62 -16.86
C LYS A 6 -14.27 42.12 -15.89
N ALA A 7 -14.34 42.52 -14.62
CA ALA A 7 -13.40 42.08 -13.58
C ALA A 7 -13.64 40.64 -13.11
N ALA A 8 -14.89 40.17 -13.13
CA ALA A 8 -15.26 38.81 -12.73
C ALA A 8 -14.72 37.74 -13.70
N VAL A 9 -14.63 38.06 -15.00
CA VAL A 9 -14.12 37.15 -16.04
C VAL A 9 -12.58 37.03 -15.98
N ALA A 10 -11.86 38.11 -15.66
CA ALA A 10 -10.40 38.08 -15.53
C ALA A 10 -9.91 37.26 -14.31
N GLY A 11 -10.65 37.32 -13.19
CA GLY A 11 -10.36 36.51 -12.00
C GLY A 11 -10.66 35.02 -12.18
N GLN A 12 -11.68 34.68 -12.97
CA GLN A 12 -12.03 33.28 -13.29
C GLN A 12 -10.98 32.61 -14.18
N SER A 13 -10.40 33.32 -15.15
CA SER A 13 -9.34 32.77 -16.02
C SER A 13 -8.06 32.43 -15.25
N SER A 14 -7.65 33.28 -14.30
CA SER A 14 -6.48 33.01 -13.45
C SER A 14 -6.73 31.86 -12.47
N ALA A 15 -7.94 31.75 -11.93
CA ALA A 15 -8.33 30.63 -11.05
C ALA A 15 -8.39 29.30 -11.82
N LEU A 16 -8.88 29.30 -13.06
CA LEU A 16 -8.90 28.12 -13.95
C LEU A 16 -7.49 27.67 -14.32
N LEU A 17 -6.58 28.60 -14.64
CA LEU A 17 -5.18 28.27 -14.90
C LEU A 17 -4.51 27.69 -13.65
N ALA A 18 -4.71 28.28 -12.48
CA ALA A 18 -4.18 27.75 -11.22
C ALA A 18 -4.75 26.36 -10.89
N GLY A 19 -6.04 26.12 -11.15
CA GLY A 19 -6.67 24.81 -10.98
C GLY A 19 -6.14 23.75 -11.94
N LEU A 20 -5.93 24.09 -13.21
CA LEU A 20 -5.34 23.19 -14.21
C LEU A 20 -3.89 22.85 -13.89
N ILE A 21 -3.10 23.84 -13.48
CA ILE A 21 -1.72 23.64 -13.02
C ILE A 21 -1.72 22.73 -11.78
N GLY A 22 -2.58 22.99 -10.79
CA GLY A 22 -2.72 22.14 -9.61
C GLY A 22 -3.13 20.70 -9.92
N ALA A 23 -4.00 20.48 -10.91
CA ALA A 23 -4.37 19.15 -11.38
C ALA A 23 -3.19 18.44 -12.07
N LEU A 24 -2.44 19.14 -12.93
CA LEU A 24 -1.26 18.59 -13.60
C LEU A 24 -0.10 18.26 -12.64
N LEU A 25 0.00 18.99 -11.54
CA LEU A 25 1.01 18.77 -10.48
C LEU A 25 0.51 17.83 -9.38
N SER A 26 -0.72 17.34 -9.45
CA SER A 26 -1.24 16.41 -8.45
C SER A 26 -0.55 15.06 -8.56
N GLY A 27 0.07 14.60 -7.47
CA GLY A 27 0.71 13.29 -7.38
C GLY A 27 -0.30 12.18 -7.08
N GLN A 28 0.07 10.94 -7.37
CA GLN A 28 -0.70 9.77 -6.93
C GLN A 28 -0.44 9.46 -5.46
N ALA A 29 -1.50 9.37 -4.65
CA ALA A 29 -1.41 8.88 -3.29
C ALA A 29 -1.58 7.35 -3.28
N MET A 30 -0.52 6.63 -2.94
CA MET A 30 -0.55 5.16 -2.80
C MET A 30 -1.00 4.79 -1.38
N ALA A 31 -2.00 3.91 -1.27
CA ALA A 31 -2.49 3.41 0.01
C ALA A 31 -2.37 1.88 0.07
N ALA A 32 -1.92 1.35 1.21
CA ALA A 32 -1.68 -0.08 1.41
C ALA A 32 -2.89 -0.82 2.03
N GLY A 33 -4.11 -0.29 1.92
CA GLY A 33 -5.26 -0.65 2.77
C GLY A 33 -5.44 -2.14 3.06
N PHE A 34 -5.37 -3.00 2.03
CA PHE A 34 -5.42 -4.46 2.16
C PHE A 34 -4.16 -5.17 1.65
N ALA A 35 -3.13 -4.42 1.29
CA ALA A 35 -1.88 -4.99 0.78
C ALA A 35 -1.11 -5.68 1.91
N VAL A 36 -0.65 -6.91 1.66
CA VAL A 36 0.09 -7.70 2.65
C VAL A 36 1.52 -7.88 2.17
N GLN A 37 2.45 -7.17 2.82
CA GLN A 37 3.88 -7.24 2.48
C GLN A 37 4.63 -8.40 3.15
N ASN A 38 4.10 -9.00 4.23
CA ASN A 38 4.76 -10.03 5.03
C ASN A 38 4.87 -11.41 4.36
N GLN A 39 5.47 -11.43 3.17
CA GLN A 39 5.54 -12.57 2.25
C GLN A 39 6.81 -13.40 2.42
N ASN A 40 7.78 -12.95 3.22
CA ASN A 40 8.98 -13.69 3.58
C ASN A 40 9.56 -13.23 4.94
N GLY A 41 10.50 -14.00 5.47
CA GLY A 41 11.22 -13.65 6.70
C GLY A 41 12.34 -12.61 6.44
N ALA A 42 13.11 -12.79 5.37
CA ALA A 42 14.27 -11.95 5.03
C ALA A 42 13.92 -10.46 4.91
N GLY A 43 12.81 -10.14 4.24
CA GLY A 43 12.31 -8.78 4.10
C GLY A 43 11.66 -8.23 5.38
N THR A 44 11.02 -9.09 6.19
CA THR A 44 10.33 -8.63 7.41
C THR A 44 11.28 -7.96 8.40
N GLY A 45 12.51 -8.47 8.57
CA GLY A 45 13.50 -7.89 9.49
C GLY A 45 13.99 -6.49 9.09
N VAL A 46 13.92 -6.15 7.80
CA VAL A 46 14.32 -4.84 7.24
C VAL A 46 13.12 -4.03 6.75
N ALA A 47 11.91 -4.37 7.19
CA ALA A 47 10.65 -3.73 6.78
C ALA A 47 10.45 -3.64 5.24
N PHE A 48 10.95 -4.65 4.51
CA PHE A 48 10.92 -4.74 3.04
C PHE A 48 11.66 -3.61 2.32
N ALA A 49 12.53 -2.86 3.02
CA ALA A 49 13.39 -1.87 2.40
C ALA A 49 14.32 -2.56 1.39
N GLY A 50 14.24 -2.14 0.13
CA GLY A 50 15.05 -2.72 -0.95
C GLY A 50 14.62 -4.12 -1.38
N ALA A 51 13.41 -4.59 -1.05
CA ALA A 51 12.95 -5.95 -1.38
C ALA A 51 13.08 -6.34 -2.86
N ALA A 52 13.06 -5.39 -3.79
CA ALA A 52 13.29 -5.63 -5.21
C ALA A 52 14.77 -5.91 -5.58
N ALA A 53 15.73 -5.60 -4.72
CA ALA A 53 17.16 -5.81 -4.95
C ALA A 53 17.76 -6.91 -4.06
N MET A 54 17.01 -7.35 -3.04
CA MET A 54 17.41 -8.35 -2.06
C MET A 54 17.17 -9.76 -2.62
N ALA A 55 18.16 -10.65 -2.47
CA ALA A 55 18.17 -11.98 -3.06
C ALA A 55 18.77 -13.03 -2.11
N GLU A 56 18.36 -12.99 -0.84
CA GLU A 56 18.90 -13.83 0.23
C GLU A 56 18.34 -15.26 0.18
N ASP A 57 17.12 -15.43 -0.36
CA ASP A 57 16.42 -16.72 -0.42
C ASP A 57 15.43 -16.79 -1.61
N ALA A 58 14.81 -17.96 -1.81
CA ALA A 58 13.93 -18.21 -2.97
C ALA A 58 12.69 -17.30 -3.03
N SER A 59 12.33 -16.63 -1.93
CA SER A 59 11.26 -15.63 -1.92
C SER A 59 11.56 -14.38 -2.75
N THR A 60 12.82 -14.16 -3.17
CA THR A 60 13.17 -13.09 -4.12
C THR A 60 12.31 -13.14 -5.38
N ILE A 61 11.85 -14.32 -5.81
CA ILE A 61 10.94 -14.52 -6.95
C ILE A 61 9.69 -13.64 -6.87
N TYR A 62 9.14 -13.46 -5.66
CA TYR A 62 7.92 -12.68 -5.45
C TYR A 62 8.14 -11.18 -5.68
N PHE A 63 9.31 -10.67 -5.31
CA PHE A 63 9.62 -9.24 -5.34
C PHE A 63 10.39 -8.83 -6.60
N ASN A 64 11.33 -9.66 -7.04
CA ASN A 64 12.11 -9.51 -8.26
C ASN A 64 12.60 -10.89 -8.78
N PRO A 65 11.95 -11.47 -9.80
CA PRO A 65 12.38 -12.73 -10.40
C PRO A 65 13.82 -12.75 -10.92
N ALA A 66 14.40 -11.60 -11.30
CA ALA A 66 15.79 -11.53 -11.73
C ALA A 66 16.77 -11.85 -10.58
N GLY A 67 16.34 -11.64 -9.33
CA GLY A 67 17.10 -11.99 -8.13
C GLY A 67 17.45 -13.47 -8.03
N MET A 68 16.70 -14.36 -8.72
CA MET A 68 17.01 -15.80 -8.77
C MET A 68 18.42 -16.10 -9.30
N THR A 69 18.98 -15.23 -10.14
CA THR A 69 20.32 -15.41 -10.71
C THR A 69 21.45 -15.28 -9.67
N TYR A 70 21.14 -14.71 -8.49
CA TYR A 70 22.07 -14.63 -7.36
C TYR A 70 21.94 -15.82 -6.40
N LEU A 71 20.94 -16.68 -6.56
CA LEU A 71 20.77 -17.87 -5.74
C LEU A 71 21.76 -18.96 -6.15
N PRO A 72 22.16 -19.85 -5.23
CA PRO A 72 23.03 -20.98 -5.58
C PRO A 72 22.45 -21.84 -6.71
N PRO A 73 23.29 -22.37 -7.62
CA PRO A 73 22.85 -23.30 -8.66
C PRO A 73 22.11 -24.52 -8.08
N GLY A 74 21.15 -25.05 -8.84
CA GLY A 74 20.31 -26.17 -8.43
C GLY A 74 18.99 -25.71 -7.79
N HIS A 75 18.55 -26.42 -6.76
CA HIS A 75 17.25 -26.20 -6.11
C HIS A 75 17.39 -25.24 -4.91
N SER A 76 16.57 -24.20 -4.88
CA SER A 76 16.41 -23.34 -3.70
C SER A 76 14.96 -23.39 -3.23
N ILE A 77 14.76 -23.66 -1.93
CA ILE A 77 13.44 -23.75 -1.29
C ILE A 77 13.43 -22.75 -0.13
N SER A 78 12.32 -22.04 0.05
CA SER A 78 12.14 -21.13 1.18
C SER A 78 10.70 -21.16 1.65
N ALA A 79 10.50 -21.11 2.97
CA ALA A 79 9.18 -21.06 3.58
C ALA A 79 9.19 -20.06 4.73
N ALA A 80 8.07 -19.38 4.92
CA ALA A 80 7.88 -18.39 5.97
C ALA A 80 6.46 -18.46 6.53
N GLY A 81 6.32 -18.05 7.79
CA GLY A 81 5.04 -17.85 8.44
C GLY A 81 5.10 -16.57 9.26
N THR A 82 4.24 -15.60 8.95
CA THR A 82 4.14 -14.35 9.72
C THR A 82 2.87 -14.33 10.55
N LEU A 83 3.01 -14.12 11.86
CA LEU A 83 1.88 -13.81 12.73
C LEU A 83 1.67 -12.30 12.82
N LEU A 84 0.53 -11.83 12.30
CA LEU A 84 0.16 -10.43 12.28
C LEU A 84 -0.90 -10.16 13.36
N ASN A 85 -0.54 -9.41 14.40
CA ASN A 85 -1.47 -8.93 15.41
C ASN A 85 -1.89 -7.49 15.11
N ARG A 86 -3.14 -7.29 14.67
CA ARG A 86 -3.66 -5.98 14.25
C ARG A 86 -4.59 -5.40 15.31
N SER A 87 -4.49 -4.10 15.55
CA SER A 87 -5.47 -3.33 16.32
C SER A 87 -6.19 -2.34 15.42
N LEU A 88 -7.48 -2.54 15.20
CA LEU A 88 -8.37 -1.64 14.47
C LEU A 88 -9.46 -1.17 15.42
N ARG A 89 -9.54 0.14 15.66
CA ARG A 89 -10.54 0.77 16.52
C ARG A 89 -11.13 1.96 15.79
N PHE A 90 -12.44 2.10 15.92
CA PHE A 90 -13.19 3.27 15.51
C PHE A 90 -13.58 4.05 16.78
N ASP A 91 -13.72 5.38 16.66
CA ASP A 91 -14.02 6.30 17.76
C ASP A 91 -14.91 7.43 17.21
N ASP A 92 -16.18 7.42 17.56
CA ASP A 92 -17.14 8.45 17.19
C ASP A 92 -17.14 9.61 18.19
N ARG A 93 -16.93 10.84 17.68
CA ARG A 93 -16.82 12.06 18.50
C ARG A 93 -17.93 13.08 18.28
N GLY A 94 -19.05 12.68 17.69
CA GLY A 94 -20.20 13.56 17.58
C GLY A 94 -21.07 13.33 16.34
N SER A 95 -21.12 12.11 15.83
CA SER A 95 -22.07 11.77 14.78
C SER A 95 -23.50 11.81 15.34
N ASN A 96 -24.48 12.07 14.47
CA ASN A 96 -25.90 12.09 14.83
C ASN A 96 -26.62 10.97 14.09
N ALA A 97 -27.61 10.37 14.74
CA ALA A 97 -28.48 9.38 14.11
C ALA A 97 -29.18 9.98 12.87
N LEU A 98 -29.21 9.23 11.77
CA LEU A 98 -29.91 9.63 10.55
C LEU A 98 -31.37 9.18 10.61
N GLY A 99 -32.27 10.06 11.05
CA GLY A 99 -33.72 9.77 11.06
C GLY A 99 -34.06 8.54 11.92
N PRO A 100 -34.77 7.53 11.39
CA PRO A 100 -35.15 6.34 12.18
C PRO A 100 -33.99 5.34 12.38
N PHE A 101 -32.80 5.59 11.81
CA PHE A 101 -31.69 4.65 11.91
C PHE A 101 -30.86 4.92 13.18
N PRO A 102 -30.64 3.91 14.04
CA PRO A 102 -29.78 4.06 15.21
C PRO A 102 -28.33 4.35 14.77
N LEU A 103 -27.63 5.16 15.55
CA LEU A 103 -26.27 5.60 15.23
C LEU A 103 -25.23 4.47 15.30
N GLY A 104 -25.43 3.48 16.18
CA GLY A 104 -24.45 2.43 16.45
C GLY A 104 -23.51 2.77 17.61
N ASP A 105 -22.44 2.00 17.74
CA ASP A 105 -21.35 2.21 18.68
C ASP A 105 -20.00 2.19 17.96
N ASP A 106 -18.91 2.29 18.73
CA ASP A 106 -17.54 2.34 18.22
C ASP A 106 -17.02 1.01 17.62
N GLY A 107 -17.83 -0.06 17.64
CA GLY A 107 -17.51 -1.34 17.01
C GLY A 107 -16.40 -2.17 17.70
N GLY A 108 -15.73 -1.63 18.72
CA GLY A 108 -14.73 -2.34 19.52
C GLY A 108 -13.41 -2.60 18.79
N GLN A 109 -12.78 -3.76 19.06
CA GLN A 109 -11.53 -4.19 18.40
C GLN A 109 -11.86 -5.00 17.15
N GLY A 110 -11.78 -4.37 15.98
CA GLY A 110 -12.03 -5.02 14.68
C GLY A 110 -10.84 -5.76 14.08
N GLY A 111 -9.68 -5.69 14.73
CA GLY A 111 -8.46 -6.41 14.37
C GLY A 111 -8.37 -7.79 15.02
N GLY A 112 -7.16 -8.34 15.05
CA GLY A 112 -6.90 -9.67 15.59
C GLY A 112 -5.61 -10.27 15.09
N MET A 113 -5.33 -11.50 15.52
CA MET A 113 -4.18 -12.28 15.09
C MET A 113 -4.49 -13.07 13.81
N SER A 114 -3.59 -13.02 12.84
CA SER A 114 -3.68 -13.80 11.60
C SER A 114 -2.33 -14.45 11.28
N LEU A 115 -2.35 -15.65 10.72
CA LEU A 115 -1.16 -16.29 10.14
C LEU A 115 -1.13 -16.03 8.63
N ILE A 116 0.02 -15.62 8.12
CA ILE A 116 0.30 -15.46 6.69
C ILE A 116 1.40 -16.47 6.32
N PRO A 117 1.05 -17.61 5.71
CA PRO A 117 2.03 -18.57 5.22
C PRO A 117 2.56 -18.16 3.85
N ALA A 118 3.83 -18.45 3.57
CA ALA A 118 4.44 -18.30 2.27
C ALA A 118 5.45 -19.41 2.00
N ALA A 119 5.52 -19.88 0.76
CA ALA A 119 6.49 -20.88 0.33
C ALA A 119 6.90 -20.62 -1.12
N TYR A 120 8.19 -20.82 -1.40
CA TYR A 120 8.82 -20.54 -2.69
C TYR A 120 9.78 -21.65 -3.05
N TYR A 121 9.91 -21.86 -4.35
CA TYR A 121 10.83 -22.82 -4.93
C TYR A 121 11.37 -22.25 -6.24
N SER A 122 12.69 -22.27 -6.40
CA SER A 122 13.37 -22.02 -7.67
C SER A 122 14.31 -23.17 -8.02
N TYR A 123 14.53 -23.30 -9.31
CA TYR A 123 15.50 -24.24 -9.88
C TYR A 123 16.32 -23.53 -10.95
N ALA A 124 17.64 -23.50 -10.77
CA ALA A 124 18.54 -22.96 -11.78
C ALA A 124 18.61 -23.95 -12.96
N VAL A 125 18.11 -23.53 -14.12
CA VAL A 125 18.14 -24.33 -15.35
C VAL A 125 19.55 -24.32 -15.96
N ASN A 126 20.29 -23.24 -15.78
CA ASN A 126 21.65 -23.05 -16.27
C ASN A 126 22.40 -22.04 -15.37
N ASP A 127 23.69 -21.84 -15.62
CA ASP A 127 24.56 -20.96 -14.82
C ASP A 127 24.37 -19.45 -15.10
N ARG A 128 23.41 -19.08 -15.96
CA ARG A 128 23.06 -17.71 -16.34
C ARG A 128 21.58 -17.42 -16.13
#